data_AF-D7LG93-F1
#
_entry.id   AF-D7LG93-F1
#
_cell.length_a   1.000
_cell.length_b   1.000
_cell.length_c   1.000
_cell.angle_alpha   90.00
_cell.angle_beta   90.00
_cell.angle_gamma   90.00
#
_symmetry.space_group_name_H-M   'P 1'
#
loop_
_entity.id
_entity.type
_entity.pdbx_description
1 polymer ?
#
loop_
_entity_poly.entity_id
_entity_poly.type
_entity_poly.pdbx_seq_one_letter_code
_entity_poly.pdbx_strand_id
1 'polypeptide(L)'
;MGESHIDVVKKGCEMFQKCEDMIRKLALFSSNETKEDISTNNLKYLLVPYYLAELTEKIIQDDRIPIVKASYAKLKFFSFCEAMELVPNEELEASSRGGSGALADRRALKIARFKRQKAAEAKLLEIKERKERRERSTKASALSTPVESEEEDIPDDDSE
;
A
#
# COMPACT_ATOMS: atom_id res chain seq x y z
N MET A 1 19.41 -20.77 -13.36
CA MET A 1 18.35 -20.43 -14.34
C MET A 1 17.49 -19.37 -13.67
N GLY A 2 17.47 -18.13 -14.16
CA GLY A 2 16.72 -17.03 -13.52
C GLY A 2 15.22 -17.19 -13.70
N GLU A 3 14.43 -16.78 -12.71
CA GLU A 3 12.96 -16.72 -12.78
C GLU A 3 12.57 -15.75 -13.92
N SER A 4 11.71 -16.17 -14.85
CA SER A 4 11.32 -15.30 -15.97
C SER A 4 10.40 -14.17 -15.47
N HIS A 5 10.35 -13.05 -16.19
CA HIS A 5 9.44 -11.95 -15.85
C HIS A 5 7.98 -12.42 -15.71
N ILE A 6 7.55 -13.36 -16.55
CA ILE A 6 6.21 -13.94 -16.51
C ILE A 6 5.98 -14.73 -15.22
N ASP A 7 6.98 -15.50 -14.79
CA ASP A 7 6.90 -16.29 -13.56
C ASP A 7 6.82 -15.38 -12.33
N VAL A 8 7.60 -14.29 -12.30
CA VAL A 8 7.55 -13.28 -11.23
C VAL A 8 6.17 -12.62 -11.14
N VAL A 9 5.57 -12.25 -12.28
CA VAL A 9 4.23 -11.64 -12.30
C VAL A 9 3.17 -12.62 -11.80
N LYS A 10 3.19 -13.88 -12.28
CA LYS A 10 2.24 -14.92 -11.85
C LYS A 10 2.33 -15.18 -10.35
N LYS A 11 3.55 -15.36 -9.84
CA LYS A 11 3.82 -15.53 -8.41
C LYS A 11 3.36 -14.33 -7.58
N GLY A 12 3.57 -13.11 -8.10
CA GLY A 12 3.05 -11.89 -7.49
C GLY A 12 1.53 -11.92 -7.37
N CYS A 13 0.82 -12.25 -8.45
CA CYS A 13 -0.64 -12.40 -8.44
C CYS A 13 -1.10 -13.44 -7.41
N GLU A 14 -0.46 -14.60 -7.35
CA GLU A 14 -0.78 -15.65 -6.37
C GLU A 14 -0.61 -15.17 -4.92
N MET A 15 0.48 -14.44 -4.63
CA MET A 15 0.73 -13.92 -3.29
C MET A 15 -0.27 -12.84 -2.89
N PHE A 16 -0.62 -11.92 -3.81
CA PHE A 16 -1.65 -10.92 -3.54
C PHE A 16 -3.04 -11.54 -3.41
N GLN A 17 -3.36 -12.60 -4.17
CA GLN A 17 -4.63 -13.32 -4.04
C GLN A 17 -4.74 -14.02 -2.67
N LYS A 18 -3.65 -14.64 -2.20
CA LYS A 18 -3.58 -15.20 -0.83
C LYS A 18 -3.75 -14.10 0.23
N CYS A 19 -3.13 -12.94 0.02
CA CYS A 19 -3.27 -11.80 0.93
C CYS A 19 -4.71 -11.26 0.96
N GLU A 20 -5.37 -11.14 -0.19
CA GLU A 20 -6.79 -10.76 -0.30
C GLU A 20 -7.69 -11.74 0.47
N ASP A 21 -7.43 -13.05 0.35
CA ASP A 21 -8.15 -14.07 1.11
C ASP A 21 -7.94 -13.95 2.61
N MET A 22 -6.73 -13.64 3.06
CA MET A 22 -6.43 -13.41 4.47
C MET A 22 -7.14 -12.17 5.00
N ILE A 23 -7.12 -11.06 4.26
CA ILE A 23 -7.83 -9.81 4.60
C ILE A 23 -9.31 -10.11 4.83
N ARG A 24 -9.93 -10.87 3.92
CA ARG A 24 -11.33 -11.28 4.02
C ARG A 24 -11.59 -12.19 5.23
N LYS A 25 -10.73 -13.18 5.48
CA LYS A 25 -10.88 -14.11 6.62
C LYS A 25 -10.70 -13.43 7.97
N LEU A 26 -9.80 -12.45 8.05
CA LEU A 26 -9.54 -11.67 9.25
C LEU A 26 -10.52 -10.51 9.44
N ALA A 27 -11.41 -10.27 8.45
CA ALA A 27 -12.35 -9.15 8.44
C ALA A 27 -11.67 -7.82 8.77
N LEU A 28 -10.51 -7.53 8.16
CA LEU A 28 -9.72 -6.34 8.50
C LEU A 28 -10.41 -5.02 8.16
N PHE A 29 -11.41 -5.07 7.28
CA PHE A 29 -12.18 -3.92 6.84
C PHE A 29 -13.66 -4.27 6.81
N SER A 30 -14.48 -3.33 7.24
CA SER A 30 -15.94 -3.39 7.17
C SER A 30 -16.49 -2.28 6.29
N SER A 31 -17.66 -2.49 5.70
CA SER A 31 -18.37 -1.47 4.91
C SER A 31 -18.93 -0.32 5.77
N ASN A 32 -18.95 -0.49 7.09
CA ASN A 32 -19.48 0.51 8.04
C ASN A 32 -18.37 1.23 8.82
N GLU A 33 -17.10 0.98 8.52
CA GLU A 33 -15.97 1.65 9.15
C GLU A 33 -15.70 3.02 8.53
N THR A 34 -15.10 3.89 9.30
CA THR A 34 -14.51 5.16 8.85
C THR A 34 -12.99 5.03 8.74
N LYS A 35 -12.32 5.96 8.06
CA LYS A 35 -10.86 5.93 7.89
C LYS A 35 -10.11 6.02 9.22
N GLU A 36 -10.76 6.56 10.25
CA GLU A 36 -10.27 6.66 11.62
C GLU A 36 -10.31 5.31 12.37
N ASP A 37 -11.17 4.37 11.95
CA ASP A 37 -11.33 3.06 12.61
C ASP A 37 -10.26 2.04 12.18
N ILE A 38 -9.54 2.33 11.08
CA ILE A 38 -8.50 1.44 10.56
C ILE A 38 -7.17 1.68 11.28
N SER A 39 -6.66 0.63 11.93
CA SER A 39 -5.29 0.64 12.49
C SER A 39 -4.27 1.05 11.42
N THR A 40 -3.36 1.96 11.77
CA THR A 40 -2.31 2.45 10.86
C THR A 40 -1.47 1.31 10.26
N ASN A 41 -1.31 0.19 10.98
CA ASN A 41 -0.59 -0.99 10.51
C ASN A 41 -1.33 -1.76 9.40
N ASN A 42 -2.66 -1.62 9.35
CA ASN A 42 -3.53 -2.30 8.40
C ASN A 42 -3.81 -1.49 7.13
N LEU A 43 -3.62 -0.16 7.15
CA LEU A 43 -3.85 0.73 6.00
C LEU A 43 -3.22 0.23 4.70
N LYS A 44 -2.03 -0.37 4.76
CA LYS A 44 -1.33 -0.93 3.58
C LYS A 44 -2.12 -2.02 2.85
N TYR A 45 -2.97 -2.75 3.56
CA TYR A 45 -3.77 -3.85 2.99
C TYR A 45 -4.92 -3.34 2.12
N LEU A 46 -5.31 -2.06 2.23
CA LEU A 46 -6.24 -1.41 1.30
C LEU A 46 -5.75 -1.41 -0.14
N LEU A 47 -4.43 -1.48 -0.35
CA LEU A 47 -3.81 -1.44 -1.68
C LEU A 47 -3.71 -2.81 -2.35
N VAL A 48 -4.08 -3.90 -1.67
CA VAL A 48 -3.98 -5.26 -2.23
C VAL A 48 -4.79 -5.42 -3.53
N PRO A 49 -6.07 -4.99 -3.61
CA PRO A 49 -6.82 -5.06 -4.87
C PRO A 49 -6.20 -4.23 -5.99
N TYR A 50 -5.63 -3.06 -5.66
CA TYR A 50 -4.93 -2.20 -6.63
C TYR A 50 -3.71 -2.92 -7.24
N TYR A 51 -2.82 -3.46 -6.40
CA TYR A 51 -1.62 -4.14 -6.90
C TYR A 51 -1.96 -5.42 -7.66
N LEU A 52 -3.01 -6.13 -7.23
CA LEU A 52 -3.50 -7.32 -7.93
C LEU A 52 -4.05 -6.97 -9.32
N ALA A 53 -4.79 -5.86 -9.46
CA ALA A 53 -5.23 -5.34 -10.76
C ALA A 53 -4.03 -5.00 -11.66
N GLU A 54 -3.06 -4.23 -11.13
CA GLU A 54 -1.87 -3.79 -11.87
C GLU A 54 -1.02 -4.97 -12.36
N LEU A 55 -0.83 -6.00 -11.52
CA LEU A 55 -0.10 -7.20 -11.90
C LEU A 55 -0.88 -8.07 -12.90
N THR A 56 -2.21 -8.14 -12.75
CA THR A 56 -3.07 -8.87 -13.69
C THR A 56 -2.93 -8.31 -15.10
N GLU A 57 -2.84 -6.98 -15.28
CA GLU A 57 -2.64 -6.36 -16.59
C GLU A 57 -1.30 -6.71 -17.25
N LYS A 58 -0.28 -7.08 -16.46
CA LYS A 58 1.05 -7.48 -16.93
C LYS A 58 1.10 -8.94 -17.39
N ILE A 59 0.01 -9.71 -17.24
CA ILE A 59 -0.07 -11.09 -17.75
C ILE A 59 -0.08 -11.05 -19.28
N ILE A 60 0.84 -11.80 -19.91
CA ILE A 60 0.92 -11.93 -21.37
C ILE A 60 0.09 -13.14 -21.79
N GLN A 61 -0.95 -12.91 -22.58
CA GLN A 61 -1.84 -13.92 -23.16
C GLN A 61 -2.42 -13.38 -24.47
N ASP A 62 -2.75 -14.27 -25.40
CA ASP A 62 -3.29 -13.90 -26.73
C ASP A 62 -4.61 -13.15 -26.63
N ASP A 63 -5.56 -13.66 -25.83
CA ASP A 63 -6.80 -12.94 -25.54
C ASP A 63 -6.63 -12.01 -24.32
N ARG A 64 -6.64 -10.71 -24.59
CA ARG A 64 -6.51 -9.65 -23.56
C ARG A 64 -7.82 -9.30 -22.87
N ILE A 65 -8.98 -9.65 -23.45
CA ILE A 65 -10.29 -9.35 -22.86
C ILE A 65 -10.46 -9.95 -21.46
N PRO A 66 -10.18 -11.24 -21.20
CA PRO A 66 -10.33 -11.82 -19.87
C PRO A 66 -9.40 -11.17 -18.85
N ILE A 67 -8.17 -10.81 -19.25
CA ILE A 67 -7.20 -10.11 -18.39
C ILE A 67 -7.75 -8.75 -17.96
N VAL A 68 -8.21 -7.94 -18.91
CA VAL A 68 -8.75 -6.61 -18.62
C VAL A 68 -10.00 -6.70 -17.75
N LYS A 69 -10.90 -7.65 -18.02
CA LYS A 69 -12.08 -7.90 -17.17
C LYS A 69 -11.70 -8.30 -15.75
N ALA A 70 -10.70 -9.16 -15.59
CA ALA A 70 -10.20 -9.58 -14.27
C ALA A 70 -9.56 -8.41 -13.50
N SER A 71 -8.71 -7.61 -14.15
CA SER A 71 -8.14 -6.38 -13.58
C SER A 71 -9.26 -5.42 -13.13
N TYR A 72 -10.20 -5.12 -14.02
CA TYR A 72 -11.31 -4.21 -13.74
C TYR A 72 -12.19 -4.69 -12.57
N ALA A 73 -12.42 -6.00 -12.43
CA ALA A 73 -13.17 -6.54 -11.30
C ALA A 73 -12.49 -6.24 -9.95
N LYS A 74 -11.16 -6.17 -9.90
CA LYS A 74 -10.40 -5.78 -8.69
C LYS A 74 -10.45 -4.28 -8.43
N LEU A 75 -10.59 -3.45 -9.47
CA LEU A 75 -10.76 -2.00 -9.35
C LEU A 75 -12.08 -1.57 -8.66
N LYS A 76 -13.01 -2.50 -8.41
CA LYS A 76 -14.17 -2.26 -7.54
C LYS A 76 -13.80 -1.81 -6.12
N PHE A 77 -12.52 -1.95 -5.71
CA PHE A 77 -12.01 -1.35 -4.47
C PHE A 77 -12.19 0.18 -4.40
N PHE A 78 -12.35 0.88 -5.54
CA PHE A 78 -12.62 2.32 -5.52
C PHE A 78 -13.91 2.67 -4.79
N SER A 79 -14.95 1.83 -4.85
CA SER A 79 -16.18 2.04 -4.07
C SER A 79 -15.92 1.97 -2.57
N PHE A 80 -14.98 1.14 -2.14
CA PHE A 80 -14.53 1.11 -0.75
C PHE A 80 -13.77 2.40 -0.40
N CYS A 81 -12.83 2.85 -1.26
CA CYS A 81 -12.13 4.11 -1.04
C CYS A 81 -13.08 5.32 -1.00
N GLU A 82 -14.16 5.31 -1.78
CA GLU A 82 -15.20 6.33 -1.77
C GLU A 82 -15.95 6.33 -0.44
N ALA A 83 -16.43 5.17 0.03
CA ALA A 83 -17.11 5.04 1.33
C ALA A 83 -16.22 5.48 2.51
N MET A 84 -14.91 5.31 2.37
CA MET A 84 -13.91 5.70 3.36
C MET A 84 -13.42 7.16 3.22
N GLU A 85 -14.01 7.94 2.31
CA GLU A 85 -13.62 9.32 2.00
C GLU A 85 -12.12 9.49 1.64
N LEU A 86 -11.54 8.46 1.02
CA LEU A 86 -10.15 8.48 0.53
C LEU A 86 -10.05 9.06 -0.88
N VAL A 87 -11.18 9.22 -1.57
CA VAL A 87 -11.27 9.80 -2.91
C VAL A 87 -11.53 11.30 -2.80
N PRO A 88 -10.72 12.17 -3.44
CA PRO A 88 -10.98 13.60 -3.43
C PRO A 88 -12.34 13.94 -4.05
N ASN A 89 -13.08 14.88 -3.44
CA ASN A 89 -14.41 15.28 -3.89
C ASN A 89 -14.45 15.69 -5.37
N GLU A 90 -13.41 16.34 -5.88
CA GLU A 90 -13.37 16.75 -7.29
C GLU A 90 -13.35 15.54 -8.26
N GLU A 91 -12.83 14.40 -7.82
CA GLU A 91 -12.84 13.16 -8.61
C GLU A 91 -14.23 12.51 -8.62
N LEU A 92 -14.95 12.56 -7.50
CA LEU A 92 -16.32 12.08 -7.39
C LEU A 92 -17.26 12.89 -8.30
N GLU A 93 -17.13 14.22 -8.25
CA GLU A 93 -17.86 15.16 -9.11
C GLU A 93 -17.52 14.98 -10.60
N ALA A 94 -16.27 14.67 -10.93
CA ALA A 94 -15.87 14.39 -12.31
C ALA A 94 -16.44 13.06 -12.82
N SER A 95 -16.51 12.05 -11.95
CA SER A 95 -17.07 10.73 -12.27
C SER A 95 -18.58 10.81 -12.53
N SER A 96 -19.32 11.51 -11.67
CA SER A 96 -20.77 11.68 -11.80
C SER A 96 -21.19 12.39 -13.10
N ARG A 97 -20.36 13.32 -13.59
CA ARG A 97 -20.60 14.06 -14.84
C ARG A 97 -20.34 13.25 -16.11
N GLY A 98 -19.78 12.04 -16.03
CA GLY A 98 -19.60 11.14 -17.16
C GLY A 98 -18.78 11.72 -18.33
N GLY A 99 -17.93 12.72 -18.07
CA GLY A 99 -17.13 13.39 -19.11
C GLY A 99 -17.91 14.33 -20.03
N SER A 100 -19.13 14.73 -19.68
CA SER A 100 -20.01 15.64 -20.45
C SER A 100 -19.61 17.14 -20.41
N GLY A 101 -18.50 17.49 -19.74
CA GLY A 101 -18.01 18.87 -19.64
C GLY A 101 -17.30 19.38 -20.90
N ALA A 102 -17.15 20.70 -21.01
CA ALA A 102 -16.44 21.32 -22.12
C ALA A 102 -14.98 20.83 -22.18
N LEU A 103 -14.38 20.85 -23.38
CA LEU A 103 -12.98 20.42 -23.57
C LEU A 103 -11.99 21.20 -22.68
N ALA A 104 -12.25 22.48 -22.45
CA ALA A 104 -11.47 23.32 -21.55
C ALA A 104 -11.52 22.79 -20.10
N ASP A 105 -12.71 22.42 -19.62
CA ASP A 105 -12.91 21.88 -18.28
C ASP A 105 -12.21 20.53 -18.11
N ARG A 106 -12.26 19.66 -19.12
CA ARG A 106 -11.53 18.38 -19.13
C ARG A 106 -10.02 18.57 -19.06
N ARG A 107 -9.49 19.58 -19.76
CA ARG A 107 -8.06 19.93 -19.70
C ARG A 107 -7.69 20.48 -18.33
N ALA A 108 -8.50 21.38 -17.78
CA ALA A 108 -8.28 21.95 -16.45
C ALA A 108 -8.27 20.85 -15.37
N LEU A 109 -9.21 19.90 -15.44
CA LEU A 109 -9.25 18.74 -14.54
C LEU A 109 -7.98 17.88 -14.64
N LYS A 110 -7.51 17.58 -15.85
CA LYS A 110 -6.26 16.82 -16.05
C LYS A 110 -5.04 17.54 -15.47
N ILE A 111 -4.96 18.86 -15.63
CA ILE A 111 -3.88 19.67 -15.05
C ILE A 111 -3.96 19.65 -13.52
N ALA A 112 -5.16 19.78 -12.95
CA ALA A 112 -5.37 19.70 -11.50
C ALA A 112 -4.95 18.33 -10.95
N ARG A 113 -5.37 17.23 -11.60
CA ARG A 113 -4.94 15.86 -11.27
C ARG A 113 -3.42 15.71 -11.28
N PHE A 114 -2.77 16.19 -12.34
CA PHE A 114 -1.32 16.12 -12.47
C PHE A 114 -0.59 16.89 -11.36
N LYS A 115 -1.05 18.11 -11.05
CA LYS A 115 -0.50 18.91 -9.94
C LYS A 115 -0.67 18.21 -8.59
N ARG A 116 -1.86 17.64 -8.33
CA ARG A 116 -2.17 16.90 -7.09
C ARG A 116 -1.27 15.66 -6.95
N GLN A 117 -1.13 14.88 -8.02
CA GLN A 117 -0.24 13.72 -8.06
C GLN A 117 1.21 14.10 -7.75
N LYS A 118 1.73 15.14 -8.41
CA LYS A 118 3.10 15.61 -8.18
C LYS A 118 3.33 16.06 -6.73
N ALA A 119 2.35 16.75 -6.13
CA ALA A 119 2.43 17.15 -4.73
C ALA A 119 2.39 15.95 -3.77
N ALA A 120 1.55 14.95 -4.06
CA ALA A 120 1.47 13.72 -3.27
C ALA A 120 2.77 12.90 -3.34
N GLU A 121 3.36 12.77 -4.53
CA GLU A 121 4.66 12.09 -4.73
C GLU A 121 5.79 12.79 -3.98
N ALA A 122 5.85 14.12 -4.03
CA ALA A 122 6.85 14.90 -3.28
C ALA A 122 6.70 14.71 -1.77
N LYS A 123 5.47 14.74 -1.25
CA LYS A 123 5.20 14.49 0.18
C LYS A 123 5.56 13.06 0.59
N LEU A 124 5.30 12.08 -0.28
CA LEU A 124 5.63 10.68 -0.02
C LEU A 124 7.14 10.45 0.05
N LEU A 125 7.91 11.15 -0.78
CA LEU A 125 9.37 11.16 -0.72
C LEU A 125 9.87 11.74 0.61
N GLU A 126 9.36 12.90 1.01
CA GLU A 126 9.71 13.54 2.29
C GLU A 126 9.45 12.63 3.50
N ILE A 127 8.28 11.97 3.53
CA ILE A 127 7.91 11.04 4.61
C ILE A 127 8.87 9.84 4.65
N LYS A 128 9.25 9.30 3.49
CA LYS A 128 10.22 8.18 3.41
C LYS A 128 11.58 8.58 3.95
N GLU A 129 12.12 9.71 3.53
CA GLU A 129 13.41 10.20 4.01
C GLU A 129 13.40 10.48 5.53
N ARG A 130 12.30 11.04 6.05
CA ARG A 130 12.11 11.24 7.49
C ARG A 130 12.05 9.91 8.24
N LYS A 131 11.42 8.88 7.67
CA LYS A 131 11.38 7.54 8.25
C LYS A 131 12.78 6.92 8.31
N GLU A 132 13.54 6.95 7.22
CA GLU A 132 14.91 6.43 7.15
C GLU A 132 15.87 7.15 8.11
N ARG A 133 15.73 8.47 8.27
CA ARG A 133 16.50 9.24 9.26
C ARG A 133 16.21 8.77 10.69
N ARG A 134 14.94 8.56 11.02
CA ARG A 134 14.54 8.05 12.34
C ARG A 134 15.07 6.64 12.58
N GLU A 135 14.95 5.74 11.61
CA GLU A 135 15.44 4.35 11.72
C GLU A 135 16.96 4.28 11.90
N ARG A 136 17.71 5.16 11.22
CA ARG A 136 19.17 5.27 11.42
C ARG A 136 19.51 5.77 12.82
N SER A 137 18.79 6.79 13.31
CA SER A 137 19.00 7.33 14.66
C SER A 137 18.67 6.30 15.75
N THR A 138 17.58 5.54 15.62
CA THR A 138 17.23 4.49 16.58
C THR A 138 18.26 3.36 16.58
N LYS A 139 18.74 2.95 15.39
CA LYS A 139 19.81 1.94 15.28
C LYS A 139 21.12 2.41 15.91
N ALA A 140 21.50 3.67 15.69
CA ALA A 140 22.69 4.25 16.31
C ALA A 140 22.56 4.31 17.83
N SER A 141 21.40 4.74 18.35
CA SER A 141 21.15 4.79 19.80
C SER A 141 21.22 3.42 20.47
N ALA A 142 20.67 2.37 19.83
CA ALA A 142 20.74 1.01 20.34
C ALA A 142 22.15 0.40 20.30
N LEU A 143 23.02 0.89 19.41
CA LEU A 143 24.42 0.47 19.33
C LEU A 143 25.30 1.19 20.37
N SER A 144 24.88 2.36 20.84
CA SER A 144 25.62 3.18 21.82
C SER A 144 25.20 2.95 23.27
N THR A 145 24.16 2.16 23.56
CA THR A 145 23.81 1.75 24.93
C THR A 145 24.85 0.74 25.45
N PRO A 146 25.63 1.07 26.49
CA PRO A 146 26.54 0.12 27.11
C PRO A 146 25.72 -1.04 27.69
N VAL A 147 26.06 -2.27 27.31
CA VAL A 147 25.62 -3.45 28.06
C VAL A 147 26.43 -3.43 29.35
N GLU A 148 25.81 -3.03 30.45
CA GLU A 148 26.33 -3.35 31.79
C GLU A 148 26.30 -4.88 31.92
N SER A 149 27.41 -5.51 31.59
CA SER A 149 27.72 -6.86 32.03
C SER A 149 28.01 -6.77 33.53
N GLU A 150 26.97 -6.95 34.35
CA GLU A 150 27.11 -7.36 35.74
C GLU A 150 27.77 -8.75 35.73
N GLU A 151 29.10 -8.79 35.81
CA GLU A 151 29.81 -9.97 36.31
C GLU A 151 29.43 -10.10 37.80
N GLU A 152 28.42 -10.92 38.11
CA GLU A 152 28.24 -11.43 39.46
C GLU A 152 29.47 -12.30 39.79
N ASP A 153 30.40 -11.70 40.51
CA ASP A 153 31.52 -12.35 41.17
C ASP A 153 30.96 -13.34 42.21
N ILE A 154 30.95 -14.63 41.87
CA ILE A 154 30.57 -15.71 42.78
C ILE A 154 31.77 -15.93 43.71
N PRO A 155 31.67 -15.64 45.03
CA PRO A 155 32.74 -16.00 45.94
C PRO A 155 32.80 -17.53 46.09
N ASP A 156 33.96 -18.11 45.79
CA ASP A 156 34.33 -19.48 46.17
C ASP A 156 34.21 -19.63 47.69
N ASP A 157 33.23 -20.41 48.14
CA ASP A 157 33.12 -20.86 49.52
C ASP A 157 33.76 -22.26 49.63
N ASP A 158 35.03 -22.27 49.99
CA ASP A 158 35.79 -23.45 50.35
C ASP A 158 35.81 -23.53 51.88
N SER A 159 35.04 -24.46 52.48
CA SER A 159 35.12 -24.80 53.91
C SER A 159 34.51 -26.18 54.21
N GLU A 160 35.43 -27.14 54.37
CA GLU A 160 35.43 -28.43 55.13
C GLU A 160 34.41 -29.53 54.84
#